data_AF-A0A950W8S4-F1
#
_entry.id   AF-A0A950W8S4-F1
#
_cell.length_a   1.000
_cell.length_b   1.000
_cell.length_c   1.000
_cell.angle_alpha   90.00
_cell.angle_beta   90.00
_cell.angle_gamma   90.00
#
_symmetry.space_group_name_H-M   'P 1'
#
loop_
_entity.id
_entity.type
_entity.pdbx_description
1 polymer ?
#
loop_
_entity_poly.entity_id
_entity_poly.type
_entity_poly.pdbx_seq_one_letter_code
_entity_poly.pdbx_strand_id
1 'polypeptide(L)' 'MCMAALAWVRVGGVVYGTSIDTLQKLGIDQILLPATAVMGAAPFYTGQILGHVLSSETDAC' A
#
# COMPACT_ATOMS: atom_id res chain seq x y z
N MET A 1 7.59 0.94 -4.05
CA MET A 1 8.48 -0.24 -4.20
C MET A 1 7.99 -1.47 -3.42
N CYS A 2 7.57 -1.33 -2.15
CA CYS A 2 7.22 -2.47 -1.28
C CYS A 2 6.04 -3.33 -1.79
N MET A 3 4.98 -2.72 -2.32
CA MET A 3 3.82 -3.50 -2.80
C MET A 3 4.20 -4.49 -3.92
N ALA A 4 5.11 -4.11 -4.82
CA ALA A 4 5.56 -5.01 -5.88
C ALA A 4 6.30 -6.22 -5.29
N ALA A 5 7.17 -5.99 -4.28
CA ALA A 5 7.87 -7.08 -3.60
C ALA A 5 6.89 -8.05 -2.91
N LEU A 6 5.84 -7.54 -2.25
CA LEU A 6 4.80 -8.35 -1.63
C LEU A 6 4.04 -9.21 -2.66
N ALA A 7 3.77 -8.64 -3.84
CA ALA A 7 3.16 -9.39 -4.95
C ALA A 7 4.08 -10.52 -5.45
N TRP A 8 5.38 -10.25 -5.62
CA TRP A 8 6.36 -11.23 -6.09
C TRP A 8 6.55 -12.42 -5.15
N VAL A 9 6.54 -12.18 -3.84
CA VAL A 9 6.63 -13.26 -2.84
C VAL A 9 5.28 -13.92 -2.54
N ARG A 10 4.21 -13.47 -3.23
CA ARG A 10 2.83 -14.00 -3.11
C ARG A 10 2.29 -13.99 -1.69
N VAL A 11 2.45 -12.87 -0.99
CA VAL A 11 1.82 -12.68 0.33
C VAL A 11 0.30 -12.83 0.22
N GLY A 12 -0.31 -13.69 1.04
CA GLY A 12 -1.75 -14.00 0.94
C GLY A 12 -2.70 -12.82 1.16
N GLY A 13 -2.24 -11.79 1.90
CA GLY A 13 -2.95 -10.53 2.00
C GLY A 13 -2.13 -9.44 2.68
N VAL A 14 -2.46 -8.19 2.40
CA VAL A 14 -1.78 -7.01 2.93
C VAL A 14 -2.82 -6.09 3.57
N VAL A 15 -2.58 -5.72 4.81
CA VAL A 15 -3.37 -4.72 5.53
C VAL A 15 -2.47 -3.52 5.81
N TYR A 16 -2.94 -2.31 5.52
CA TYR A 16 -2.20 -1.08 5.80
C TYR A 16 -3.12 0.03 6.31
N GLY A 17 -2.54 0.96 7.09
CA GLY A 17 -3.25 2.09 7.67
C GLY A 17 -3.18 3.34 6.81
N THR A 18 -2.05 4.04 6.82
CA THR A 18 -1.89 5.30 6.08
C THR A 18 -1.81 5.12 4.57
N SER A 19 -2.12 6.18 3.82
CA SER A 19 -2.05 6.21 2.36
C SER A 19 -0.75 6.84 1.85
N ILE A 20 -0.34 6.49 0.63
CA ILE A 20 0.84 7.12 0.00
C ILE A 20 0.65 8.63 -0.19
N ASP A 21 -0.59 9.07 -0.47
CA ASP A 21 -0.95 10.48 -0.55
C ASP A 21 -0.78 11.19 0.81
N THR A 22 -1.22 10.56 1.90
CA THR A 22 -1.01 11.08 3.26
C THR A 22 0.47 11.17 3.58
N LEU A 23 1.26 10.13 3.29
CA LEU A 23 2.71 10.12 3.52
C LEU A 23 3.39 11.29 2.80
N GLN A 24 3.02 11.56 1.54
CA GLN A 24 3.56 12.72 0.82
C GLN A 24 3.18 14.06 1.46
N LYS A 25 1.92 14.20 1.92
CA LYS A 25 1.47 15.42 2.63
C LYS A 25 2.22 15.63 3.94
N LEU A 26 2.63 14.55 4.61
CA LEU A 26 3.46 14.58 5.82
C LEU A 26 4.96 14.80 5.52
N GLY A 27 5.34 15.00 4.26
CA GLY A 27 6.73 15.25 3.86
C GLY A 27 7.59 13.99 3.75
N ILE A 28 6.98 12.81 3.81
CA ILE A 28 7.68 11.54 3.60
C ILE A 28 7.77 11.28 2.09
N ASP A 29 8.99 11.26 1.57
CA ASP A 29 9.26 11.04 0.16
C ASP A 29 8.99 9.58 -0.23
N GLN A 30 7.75 9.32 -0.64
CA GLN A 30 7.32 8.08 -1.25
C GLN A 30 6.96 8.34 -2.72
N ILE A 31 7.32 7.36 -3.57
CA ILE A 31 6.83 7.31 -4.94
C ILE A 31 5.30 7.28 -4.91
N LEU A 32 4.64 8.20 -5.62
CA LEU A 32 3.19 8.26 -5.76
C LEU A 32 2.67 7.11 -6.62
N LEU A 33 2.71 5.90 -6.07
CA LEU A 33 2.25 4.67 -6.70
C LEU A 33 1.36 3.91 -5.72
N PRO A 34 0.03 4.09 -5.80
CA PRO A 34 -0.91 3.41 -4.92
C PRO A 34 -0.79 1.88 -5.01
N ALA A 35 -1.05 1.19 -3.89
CA ALA A 35 -0.99 -0.28 -3.83
C ALA A 35 -1.96 -0.95 -4.84
N THR A 36 -3.12 -0.32 -5.06
CA THR A 36 -4.12 -0.78 -6.03
C THR A 36 -3.62 -0.73 -7.47
N ALA A 37 -2.81 0.27 -7.84
CA ALA A 37 -2.20 0.37 -9.15
C ALA A 37 -1.18 -0.75 -9.38
N VAL A 38 -0.37 -1.07 -8.36
CA VAL A 38 0.59 -2.19 -8.43
C VAL A 38 -0.14 -3.52 -8.59
N MET A 39 -1.23 -3.75 -7.85
CA MET A 39 -2.04 -4.95 -8.01
C MET A 39 -2.67 -5.06 -9.39
N GLY A 40 -3.22 -3.97 -9.93
CA GLY A 40 -3.80 -3.96 -11.26
C GLY A 40 -2.79 -4.34 -12.36
N ALA A 41 -1.50 -4.07 -12.12
CA ALA A 41 -0.41 -4.46 -13.03
C ALA A 41 0.19 -5.85 -12.74
N ALA A 42 -0.27 -6.56 -11.70
CA ALA A 42 0.25 -7.85 -11.27
C ALA A 42 -0.85 -8.95 -11.32
N PRO A 43 -1.31 -9.37 -12.52
CA PRO A 43 -2.41 -10.33 -12.67
C PRO A 43 -2.10 -11.72 -12.08
N PHE A 44 -0.83 -12.01 -11.81
CA PHE A 44 -0.38 -13.25 -11.15
C PHE A 44 -0.54 -13.23 -9.62
N TYR A 45 -0.84 -12.07 -9.02
CA TYR A 45 -1.02 -11.92 -7.59
C TYR A 45 -2.50 -12.05 -7.22
N THR A 46 -2.82 -12.98 -6.31
CA THR A 46 -4.20 -13.28 -5.89
C THR A 46 -4.47 -12.91 -4.43
N GLY A 47 -3.56 -12.18 -3.79
CA GLY A 47 -3.73 -11.77 -2.39
C GLY A 47 -4.72 -10.63 -2.24
N GLN A 48 -5.34 -10.53 -1.06
CA GLN A 48 -6.29 -9.46 -0.75
C GLN A 48 -5.57 -8.24 -0.20
N ILE A 49 -6.07 -7.05 -0.54
CA ILE A 49 -5.58 -5.80 0.04
C ILE A 49 -6.71 -5.09 0.75
N LEU A 50 -6.43 -4.72 2.00
CA LEU A 50 -7.28 -3.86 2.81
C LEU A 50 -6.48 -2.64 3.26
N GLY A 51 -6.82 -1.49 2.68
CA GLY A 51 -6.21 -0.22 3.04
C GLY A 51 -7.01 0.55 4.09
N HIS A 52 -6.40 1.62 4.62
CA HIS A 52 -7.05 2.60 5.50
C HIS A 52 -7.48 2.06 6.87
N VAL A 53 -6.93 0.93 7.32
CA VAL A 53 -7.23 0.34 8.63
C VAL A 53 -6.57 1.15 9.74
N LEU A 54 -7.38 1.74 10.63
CA LEU A 54 -6.91 2.68 11.66
C LEU A 54 -6.13 3.84 11.03
N SER A 55 -6.64 4.35 9.91
CA SER A 55 -6.04 5.50 9.20
C SER A 55 -5.98 6.74 10.10
N SER A 56 -6.99 6.99 10.93
CA SER A 56 -6.98 8.10 11.90
C SER A 56 -5.77 8.09 12.84
N GLU A 57 -5.37 6.91 13.31
CA GLU A 57 -4.26 6.71 14.24
C GLU A 57 -2.91 6.72 13.51
N THR A 58 -2.87 6.17 12.29
CA THR A 58 -1.64 6.10 11.49
C THR A 58 -1.32 7.41 10.76
N ASP A 59 -2.33 8.25 10.50
CA ASP A 59 -2.18 9.57 9.88
C ASP A 59 -1.88 10.68 10.91
N ALA A 60 -2.02 10.39 12.21
CA ALA A 60 -1.73 11.32 13.30
C ALA A 60 -0.23 11.47 13.63
N CYS A 61 0.65 10.85 12.84
CA CYS A 61 2.11 10.94 12.96
C CYS A 61 2.64 12.36 12.78
#